data_AF-A0A0M6YEP8-F1
#
_entry.id   AF-A0A0M6YEP8-F1
#
_cell.length_a   1.000
_cell.length_b   1.000
_cell.length_c   1.000
_cell.angle_alpha   90.00
_cell.angle_beta   90.00
_cell.angle_gamma   90.00
#
_symmetry.space_group_name_H-M   'P 1'
#
loop_
_entity.id
_entity.type
_entity.pdbx_description
1 polymer ?
#
loop_
_entity_poly.entity_id
_entity_poly.type
_entity_poly.pdbx_seq_one_letter_code
_entity_poly.pdbx_strand_id
1 'polypeptide(L)'
;MWKWIGRALLIMVLAVGGYTAYHYYRGGFHKMPPLPPGSYPLSFKSGFRAIMVGIEVDTETRRYRGYPAKNVPDWYRETWSFCRPFSEDEQSEIQGNADYGPGHRWEAVCEIDAEGETVIRGWIASVPSN
;
A
#
# COMPACT_ATOMS: atom_id res chain seq x y z
N MET A 1 -18.29 24.72 -35.76
CA MET A 1 -18.49 24.26 -34.37
C MET A 1 -17.92 22.87 -34.11
N TRP A 2 -18.17 21.88 -34.97
CA TRP A 2 -17.67 20.49 -34.82
C TRP A 2 -16.15 20.36 -34.57
N LYS A 3 -15.30 21.14 -35.27
CA LYS A 3 -13.84 21.14 -35.08
C LYS A 3 -13.40 21.57 -33.66
N TRP A 4 -14.15 22.46 -33.02
CA TRP A 4 -13.85 22.92 -31.66
C TRP A 4 -14.30 21.89 -30.61
N ILE A 5 -15.45 21.25 -30.84
CA ILE A 5 -15.91 20.13 -30.00
C ILE A 5 -14.90 18.98 -30.05
N GLY A 6 -14.41 18.61 -31.24
CA GLY A 6 -13.39 17.56 -31.39
C GLY A 6 -12.08 17.89 -30.66
N ARG A 7 -11.64 19.16 -30.71
CA ARG A 7 -10.45 19.61 -29.97
C ARG A 7 -10.66 19.57 -28.45
N ALA A 8 -11.82 20.00 -27.96
CA ALA A 8 -12.13 19.95 -26.53
C ALA A 8 -12.17 18.50 -26.01
N LEU A 9 -12.76 17.58 -26.77
CA LEU A 9 -12.76 16.15 -26.43
C LEU A 9 -11.34 15.57 -26.40
N LEU A 10 -10.50 15.91 -27.38
CA LEU A 10 -9.11 15.46 -27.39
C LEU A 10 -8.34 15.95 -26.17
N ILE A 11 -8.49 17.23 -25.80
CA ILE A 11 -7.85 17.80 -24.60
C ILE A 11 -8.34 17.08 -23.34
N MET A 12 -9.64 16.81 -23.22
CA MET A 12 -10.20 16.06 -22.10
C MET A 12 -9.61 14.64 -22.01
N VAL A 13 -9.52 13.92 -23.13
CA VAL A 13 -8.92 12.58 -23.17
C VAL A 13 -7.45 12.61 -22.77
N LEU A 14 -6.68 13.58 -23.28
CA LEU A 14 -5.27 13.73 -22.93
C LEU A 14 -5.08 14.09 -21.45
N ALA A 15 -5.94 14.95 -20.90
CA ALA A 15 -5.89 15.32 -19.49
C ALA A 15 -6.19 14.11 -18.58
N VAL A 16 -7.25 13.35 -18.89
CA VAL A 16 -7.61 12.15 -18.12
C VAL A 16 -6.55 11.05 -18.27
N GLY A 17 -6.05 10.82 -19.49
CA GLY A 17 -4.99 9.85 -19.76
C GLY A 17 -3.68 10.21 -19.04
N GLY A 18 -3.25 11.47 -19.11
CA GLY A 18 -2.06 11.94 -18.40
C GLY A 18 -2.21 11.87 -16.88
N TYR A 19 -3.38 12.24 -16.35
CA TYR A 19 -3.67 12.16 -14.92
C TYR A 19 -3.62 10.71 -14.41
N THR A 20 -4.31 9.80 -15.09
CA THR A 20 -4.34 8.37 -14.71
C THR A 20 -2.95 7.73 -14.81
N ALA A 21 -2.21 8.00 -15.89
CA ALA A 21 -0.83 7.53 -16.04
C ALA A 21 0.08 8.08 -14.92
N TYR A 22 -0.01 9.37 -14.60
CA TYR A 22 0.76 9.98 -13.51
C TYR A 22 0.50 9.28 -12.16
N HIS A 23 -0.76 9.02 -11.83
CA HIS A 23 -1.13 8.32 -10.60
C HIS A 23 -0.65 6.86 -10.59
N TYR A 24 -0.75 6.16 -11.73
CA TYR A 24 -0.24 4.79 -11.88
C TYR A 24 1.27 4.70 -11.63
N TYR A 25 2.05 5.63 -12.22
CA TYR A 25 3.50 5.68 -12.02
C TYR A 25 3.87 6.05 -10.59
N ARG A 26 3.24 7.08 -10.03
CA ARG A 26 3.50 7.52 -8.66
C ARG A 26 3.19 6.44 -7.63
N GLY A 27 2.14 5.64 -7.86
CA GLY A 27 1.79 4.49 -7.04
C GLY A 27 2.77 3.31 -7.15
N GLY A 28 3.69 3.32 -8.12
CA GLY A 28 4.64 2.23 -8.34
C GLY A 28 4.04 0.97 -8.95
N PHE A 29 2.81 1.04 -9.46
CA PHE A 29 2.10 -0.12 -10.02
C PHE A 29 2.82 -0.70 -11.25
N HIS A 30 3.57 0.13 -11.98
CA HIS A 30 4.45 -0.29 -13.08
C HIS A 30 5.62 -1.21 -12.67
N LYS A 31 5.95 -1.27 -11.37
CA LYS A 31 7.00 -2.16 -10.80
C LYS A 31 6.41 -3.18 -9.83
N MET A 32 5.08 -3.30 -9.80
CA MET A 32 4.42 -4.23 -8.90
C MET A 32 4.66 -5.67 -9.38
N PRO A 33 5.09 -6.58 -8.49
CA PRO A 33 5.21 -7.99 -8.84
C PRO A 33 3.80 -8.57 -9.11
N PRO A 34 3.73 -9.74 -9.77
CA PRO A 34 2.47 -10.45 -9.93
C PRO A 34 1.77 -10.67 -8.58
N LEU A 35 0.48 -10.34 -8.53
CA LEU A 35 -0.31 -10.44 -7.31
C LEU A 35 -0.74 -11.90 -7.07
N PRO A 36 -0.48 -12.46 -5.87
CA PRO A 36 -1.07 -13.73 -5.47
C PRO A 36 -2.61 -13.67 -5.49
N PRO A 37 -3.30 -14.81 -5.71
CA PRO A 37 -4.75 -14.86 -5.64
C PRO A 37 -5.28 -14.38 -4.28
N GLY A 38 -6.31 -13.54 -4.30
CA GLY A 38 -6.90 -12.97 -3.08
C GLY A 38 -6.02 -11.94 -2.37
N SER A 39 -4.94 -11.48 -2.99
CA SER A 39 -4.11 -10.40 -2.44
C SER A 39 -4.60 -9.01 -2.87
N TYR A 40 -4.29 -8.00 -2.05
CA TYR A 40 -4.70 -6.63 -2.29
C TYR A 40 -3.53 -5.64 -2.18
N PRO A 41 -3.23 -4.83 -3.20
CA PRO A 41 -2.15 -3.86 -3.16
C PRO A 41 -2.57 -2.54 -2.48
N LEU A 42 -1.73 -2.04 -1.59
CA LEU A 42 -1.85 -0.74 -0.93
C LEU A 42 -0.60 0.10 -1.22
N SER A 43 -0.77 1.29 -1.80
CA SER A 43 0.32 2.25 -2.00
C SER A 43 0.07 3.51 -1.17
N PHE A 44 1.04 3.88 -0.34
CA PHE A 44 0.97 5.03 0.55
C PHE A 44 1.80 6.20 0.02
N LYS A 45 1.39 7.42 0.39
CA LYS A 45 2.11 8.66 0.02
C LYS A 45 3.55 8.72 0.55
N SER A 46 3.88 7.93 1.58
CA SER A 46 5.23 7.80 2.13
C SER A 46 6.20 7.03 1.23
N GLY A 47 5.71 6.42 0.14
CA GLY A 47 6.48 5.46 -0.66
C GLY A 47 6.35 4.03 -0.18
N PHE A 48 5.73 3.80 0.98
CA PHE A 48 5.38 2.46 1.46
C PHE A 48 4.36 1.81 0.50
N ARG A 49 4.60 0.55 0.13
CA ARG A 49 3.88 -0.22 -0.91
C ARG A 49 3.72 -1.67 -0.48
N ALA A 50 2.52 -2.06 -0.11
CA ALA A 50 2.22 -3.33 0.54
C ALA A 50 1.32 -4.19 -0.35
N ILE A 51 1.56 -5.49 -0.37
CA ILE A 51 0.67 -6.50 -0.96
C ILE A 51 0.12 -7.31 0.20
N MET A 52 -1.14 -7.09 0.54
CA MET A 52 -1.82 -7.82 1.61
C MET A 52 -2.13 -9.24 1.13
N VAL A 53 -1.53 -10.26 1.73
CA VAL A 53 -1.71 -11.67 1.34
C VAL A 53 -2.42 -12.42 2.47
N GLY A 54 -3.52 -13.11 2.13
CA GLY A 54 -4.28 -13.89 3.11
C GLY A 54 -5.00 -13.04 4.16
N ILE A 55 -5.25 -11.75 3.86
CA ILE A 55 -5.94 -10.81 4.74
C ILE A 55 -7.10 -10.22 3.95
N GLU A 56 -8.30 -10.30 4.53
CA GLU A 56 -9.48 -9.65 3.96
C GLU A 56 -9.39 -8.13 4.19
N VAL A 57 -9.32 -7.38 3.09
CA VAL A 57 -9.19 -5.93 3.13
C VAL A 57 -10.58 -5.30 3.06
N ASP A 58 -10.97 -4.61 4.13
CA ASP A 58 -12.21 -3.84 4.21
C ASP A 58 -11.92 -2.35 4.01
N THR A 59 -12.01 -1.91 2.76
CA THR A 59 -11.86 -0.48 2.42
C THR A 59 -13.13 0.34 2.62
N GLU A 60 -14.27 -0.30 2.87
CA GLU A 60 -15.56 0.40 3.03
C GLU A 60 -15.68 0.98 4.44
N THR A 61 -15.39 0.16 5.46
CA THR A 61 -15.53 0.56 6.86
C THR A 61 -14.21 0.96 7.52
N ARG A 62 -13.06 0.75 6.85
CA ARG A 62 -11.75 1.02 7.44
C ARG A 62 -10.79 1.76 6.51
N ARG A 63 -9.90 2.54 7.11
CA ARG A 63 -8.76 3.19 6.45
C ARG A 63 -7.46 2.57 6.89
N TYR A 64 -6.68 2.14 5.92
CA TYR A 64 -5.36 1.54 6.15
C TYR A 64 -4.27 2.60 6.28
N ARG A 65 -3.31 2.32 7.15
CA ARG A 65 -2.14 3.15 7.46
C ARG A 65 -0.89 2.27 7.41
N GLY A 66 0.11 2.72 6.65
CA GLY A 66 1.41 2.07 6.57
C GLY A 66 2.40 2.71 7.52
N TYR A 67 3.06 1.89 8.32
CA TYR A 67 4.09 2.25 9.28
C TYR A 67 5.42 1.66 8.81
N PRO A 68 6.21 2.39 7.99
CA PRO A 68 7.50 1.89 7.53
C PRO A 68 8.47 1.74 8.72
N ALA A 69 9.26 0.67 8.71
CA ALA A 69 10.30 0.47 9.71
C ALA A 69 11.43 1.51 9.53
N LYS A 70 11.99 1.98 10.65
CA LYS A 70 13.00 3.06 10.65
C LYS A 70 14.32 2.68 10.00
N ASN A 71 14.67 1.38 10.03
CA ASN A 71 15.98 0.88 9.60
C ASN A 71 15.98 0.34 8.17
N VAL A 72 14.95 0.63 7.38
CA VAL A 72 14.89 0.22 5.97
C VAL A 72 15.78 1.16 5.15
N PRO A 73 16.79 0.64 4.43
CA PRO A 73 17.62 1.46 3.57
C PRO A 73 16.81 2.21 2.50
N ASP A 74 17.27 3.42 2.13
CA ASP A 74 16.55 4.28 1.20
C ASP A 74 16.30 3.66 -0.18
N TRP A 75 17.18 2.78 -0.64
CA TRP A 75 17.02 2.08 -1.93
C TRP A 75 15.89 1.02 -1.91
N TYR A 76 15.44 0.59 -0.73
CA TYR A 76 14.27 -0.28 -0.55
C TYR A 76 12.99 0.49 -0.19
N ARG A 77 13.08 1.82 -0.04
CA ARG A 77 11.96 2.67 0.38
C ARG A 77 10.72 2.51 -0.48
N GLU A 78 10.90 2.28 -1.78
CA GLU A 78 9.82 2.18 -2.77
C GLU A 78 9.57 0.74 -3.27
N THR A 79 10.24 -0.25 -2.70
CA THR A 79 10.07 -1.66 -3.07
C THR A 79 8.72 -2.18 -2.60
N TRP A 80 8.08 -3.03 -3.39
CA TRP A 80 6.85 -3.71 -2.99
C TRP A 80 7.17 -4.77 -1.94
N SER A 81 6.47 -4.73 -0.82
CA SER A 81 6.57 -5.71 0.26
C SER A 81 5.36 -6.62 0.28
N PHE A 82 5.57 -7.91 0.54
CA PHE A 82 4.50 -8.85 0.80
C PHE A 82 4.15 -8.81 2.28
N CYS A 83 2.86 -8.71 2.58
CA CYS A 83 2.38 -8.54 3.95
C CYS A 83 1.52 -9.73 4.33
N ARG A 84 1.84 -10.31 5.49
CA ARG A 84 1.15 -11.47 6.06
C ARG A 84 0.48 -11.09 7.38
N PRO A 85 -0.54 -11.85 7.83
CA PRO A 85 -1.03 -11.75 9.19
C PRO A 85 0.11 -11.93 10.19
N PHE A 86 -0.01 -11.27 11.34
CA PHE A 86 0.90 -11.47 12.47
C PHE A 86 0.75 -12.90 13.03
N SER A 87 1.88 -13.49 13.43
CA SER A 87 1.85 -14.70 14.26
C SER A 87 1.31 -14.38 15.66
N GLU A 88 0.93 -15.41 16.42
CA GLU A 88 0.42 -15.24 17.79
C GLU A 88 1.44 -14.53 18.70
N ASP A 89 2.72 -14.89 18.57
CA ASP A 89 3.81 -14.29 19.34
C ASP A 89 4.00 -12.80 18.97
N GLU A 90 4.03 -12.48 17.66
CA GLU A 90 4.18 -11.09 17.17
C GLU A 90 3.02 -10.19 17.61
N GLN A 91 1.79 -10.74 17.67
CA GLN A 91 0.63 -9.98 18.14
C GLN A 91 0.78 -9.55 19.59
N SER A 92 1.31 -10.42 20.45
CA SER A 92 1.48 -10.13 21.87
C SER A 92 2.49 -8.99 22.10
N GLU A 93 3.58 -8.98 21.33
CA GLU A 93 4.63 -7.95 21.41
C GLU A 93 4.13 -6.59 20.91
N ILE A 94 3.36 -6.58 19.83
CA ILE A 94 2.91 -5.34 19.19
C ILE A 94 1.75 -4.70 19.97
N GLN A 95 0.84 -5.50 20.50
CA GLN A 95 -0.25 -4.99 21.33
C GLN A 95 0.25 -4.45 22.68
N GLY A 96 1.34 -5.01 23.22
CA GLY A 96 1.92 -4.57 24.50
C GLY A 96 2.65 -3.22 24.45
N ASN A 97 3.11 -2.78 23.28
CA ASN A 97 4.11 -1.70 23.19
C ASN A 97 3.55 -0.32 22.76
N ALA A 98 2.32 -0.22 22.27
CA ALA A 98 1.77 1.09 21.91
C ALA A 98 0.24 1.12 21.81
N ASP A 99 -0.35 2.08 22.54
CA ASP A 99 -1.75 2.47 22.39
C ASP A 99 -1.86 3.54 21.29
N TYR A 100 -2.49 3.18 20.17
CA TYR A 100 -2.68 4.06 19.00
C TYR A 100 -4.09 4.67 18.94
N GLY A 101 -4.86 4.56 20.01
CA GLY A 101 -6.21 5.10 20.14
C GLY A 101 -7.32 4.11 19.74
N PRO A 102 -8.59 4.51 19.96
CA PRO A 102 -9.73 3.61 19.84
C PRO A 102 -9.94 3.12 18.40
N GLY A 103 -10.19 1.81 18.26
CA GLY A 103 -10.50 1.17 16.98
C GLY A 103 -9.30 0.87 16.09
N HIS A 104 -8.08 1.20 16.54
CA HIS A 104 -6.84 0.83 15.87
C HIS A 104 -6.67 -0.70 15.88
N ARG A 105 -6.39 -1.30 14.72
CA ARG A 105 -6.11 -2.72 14.57
C ARG A 105 -4.85 -2.92 13.76
N TRP A 106 -3.91 -3.67 14.31
CA TRP A 106 -2.75 -4.17 13.58
C TRP A 106 -3.19 -5.30 12.64
N GLU A 107 -2.96 -5.11 11.34
CA GLU A 107 -3.48 -6.01 10.29
C GLU A 107 -2.39 -6.93 9.75
N ALA A 108 -1.18 -6.40 9.53
CA ALA A 108 -0.12 -7.15 8.88
C ALA A 108 1.28 -6.67 9.24
N VAL A 109 2.23 -7.61 9.17
CA VAL A 109 3.67 -7.33 9.01
C VAL A 109 4.04 -7.46 7.54
N CYS A 110 4.87 -6.53 7.06
CA CYS A 110 5.28 -6.44 5.67
C CYS A 110 6.78 -6.67 5.53
N GLU A 111 7.13 -7.59 4.65
CA GLU A 111 8.49 -8.10 4.46
C GLU A 111 8.92 -7.97 2.99
N ILE A 112 10.22 -7.84 2.79
CA ILE A 112 10.86 -7.95 1.47
C ILE A 112 11.92 -9.03 1.54
N ASP A 113 12.15 -9.70 0.41
CA ASP A 113 13.34 -10.52 0.20
C ASP A 113 14.44 -9.62 -0.36
N ALA A 114 15.52 -9.47 0.41
CA ALA A 114 16.72 -8.74 0.03
C ALA A 114 17.89 -9.73 -0.02
N GLU A 115 18.21 -10.23 -1.22
CA GLU A 115 19.33 -11.15 -1.46
C GLU A 115 19.24 -12.46 -0.64
N GLY A 116 18.03 -12.96 -0.40
CA GLY A 116 17.78 -14.18 0.37
C GLY A 116 17.59 -13.93 1.87
N GLU A 117 17.65 -12.67 2.32
CA GLU A 117 17.32 -12.26 3.68
C GLU A 117 15.94 -11.60 3.74
N THR A 118 15.09 -12.09 4.64
CA THR A 118 13.79 -11.48 4.91
C THR A 118 13.97 -10.26 5.79
N VAL A 119 13.67 -9.08 5.24
CA VAL A 119 13.74 -7.80 5.97
C VAL A 119 12.34 -7.30 6.24
N ILE A 120 12.04 -7.02 7.51
CA ILE A 120 10.80 -6.33 7.90
C ILE A 120 10.87 -4.90 7.40
N ARG A 121 9.99 -4.59 6.44
CA ARG A 121 9.89 -3.26 5.85
C ARG A 121 8.92 -2.36 6.62
N GLY A 122 7.99 -2.93 7.37
CA GLY A 122 7.06 -2.18 8.20
C GLY A 122 5.79 -2.95 8.50
N TRP A 123 4.78 -2.21 8.93
CA TRP A 123 3.52 -2.77 9.39
C TRP A 123 2.32 -2.04 8.78
N ILE A 124 1.21 -2.74 8.71
CA ILE A 124 -0.07 -2.17 8.30
C ILE A 124 -1.01 -2.20 9.50
N ALA A 125 -1.61 -1.06 9.77
CA ALA A 125 -2.73 -0.97 10.66
C ALA A 125 -3.94 -0.39 9.93
N SER A 126 -5.10 -0.55 10.52
CA SER A 126 -6.34 0.05 10.06
C SER A 126 -7.05 0.74 11.20
N VAL A 127 -7.82 1.76 10.85
CA VAL A 127 -8.71 2.49 11.76
C VAL A 127 -10.09 2.61 11.13
N PRO A 128 -11.18 2.78 11.92
CA PRO A 128 -12.50 2.99 11.37
C PRO A 128 -12.55 4.20 10.42
N SER A 129 -13.25 4.04 9.31
CA SER A 129 -13.64 5.12 8.41
C SER A 129 -14.83 5.84 9.05
N ASN A 130 -14.61 7.01 9.63
CA ASN A 130 -15.69 7.95 9.96
C ASN A 130 -16.32 8.52 8.68
#